data_AF-A0A5N6M624-F1
#
_entry.id   AF-A0A5N6M624-F1
#
_cell.length_a   1.000
_cell.length_b   1.000
_cell.length_c   1.000
_cell.angle_alpha   90.00
_cell.angle_beta   90.00
_cell.angle_gamma   90.00
#
_symmetry.space_group_name_H-M   'P 1'
#
loop_
_entity.id
_entity.type
_entity.pdbx_description
1 polymer ?
#
loop_
_entity_poly.entity_id
_entity_poly.type
_entity_poly.pdbx_seq_one_letter_code
_entity_poly.pdbx_strand_id
1 'polypeptide(L)'
;MAAEMDAVPENILQPFFASANSSSIDKLLENYIALARTSDGRSDLASADMLTATLQLCQSLSCPAYGDTLLLALKLIRNLCAGEPRNQNSFIEQNGVDIVSDIISSNELVKDSNYGIIRMGLQVLANVSLAGEEHQIVIWNRIYSLEFVEIAKVRRKETCDPLCMIIYACIEENHKLLDQLCSDHALPLLVEIVHTALAVGFGEDWLRLILTKTCIEESYFTPLFSKLLHENGDSSFSQMQTCTQAQSFLLSILSEMINEQIEHITLSKVFTIDVFKILETTLGVLNCASRPKSGLPTSSPDINVLGYSLCIFRDICAFEGNVDIIGSLLSLGLIQLLLDFLNDLEPPAIIRKTLKNAENQDSATYLDTGQKWDSLMLQQCVTDDENPFLREWGIWGVRNLLEGNLENQKVVSELEVQGSVDLPELTTLGLRVDVDQQTRRAKLVNTTS
;
A
#
# COMPACT_ATOMS: atom_id res chain seq x y z
N MET A 1 -28.33 14.73 -37.38
CA MET A 1 -28.25 16.17 -37.09
C MET A 1 -29.56 16.78 -36.62
N ALA A 2 -30.71 16.60 -37.30
CA ALA A 2 -32.01 16.96 -36.70
C ALA A 2 -32.50 15.93 -35.65
N ALA A 3 -32.00 14.69 -35.70
CA ALA A 3 -32.47 13.58 -34.87
C ALA A 3 -31.88 13.50 -33.44
N GLU A 4 -30.80 14.24 -33.12
CA GLU A 4 -30.20 14.23 -31.76
C GLU A 4 -30.95 15.13 -30.77
N MET A 5 -31.70 16.12 -31.29
CA MET A 5 -32.44 17.09 -30.48
C MET A 5 -33.90 16.70 -30.22
N ASP A 6 -34.45 15.72 -30.94
CA ASP A 6 -35.87 15.34 -30.82
C ASP A 6 -36.20 14.60 -29.50
N ALA A 7 -35.20 14.17 -28.73
CA ALA A 7 -35.40 13.43 -27.48
C ALA A 7 -35.31 14.30 -26.21
N VAL A 8 -34.66 15.47 -26.28
CA VAL A 8 -34.49 16.36 -25.12
C VAL A 8 -35.53 17.48 -25.18
N PRO A 9 -36.36 17.68 -24.14
CA PRO A 9 -37.37 18.74 -24.09
C PRO A 9 -36.78 20.13 -24.36
N GLU A 10 -37.43 20.92 -25.22
CA GLU A 10 -36.96 22.26 -25.65
C GLU A 10 -36.77 23.22 -24.46
N ASN A 11 -37.58 23.08 -23.40
CA ASN A 11 -37.44 23.85 -22.16
C ASN A 11 -36.13 23.59 -21.41
N ILE A 12 -35.53 22.40 -21.55
CA ILE A 12 -34.22 22.06 -20.97
C ILE A 12 -33.08 22.63 -21.80
N LEU A 13 -33.29 22.79 -23.11
CA LEU A 13 -32.29 23.35 -24.03
C LEU A 13 -32.27 24.89 -24.00
N GLN A 14 -33.42 25.53 -23.76
CA GLN A 14 -33.58 26.99 -23.80
C GLN A 14 -32.50 27.79 -23.04
N PRO A 15 -32.08 27.42 -21.81
CA PRO A 15 -31.03 28.15 -21.07
C PRO A 15 -29.68 28.23 -21.79
N PHE A 16 -29.34 27.21 -22.60
CA PHE A 16 -28.06 27.16 -23.33
C PHE A 16 -28.06 28.05 -24.58
N PHE A 17 -29.23 28.28 -25.18
CA PHE A 17 -29.36 29.07 -26.41
C PHE A 17 -29.69 30.55 -26.16
N ALA A 18 -30.06 30.92 -24.93
CA ALA A 18 -30.47 32.28 -24.59
C ALA A 18 -29.41 33.37 -24.83
N SER A 19 -28.13 32.99 -24.99
CA SER A 19 -27.00 33.92 -25.14
C SER A 19 -26.13 33.69 -26.39
N ALA A 20 -26.50 32.77 -27.30
CA ALA A 20 -25.57 32.31 -28.33
C ALA A 20 -26.21 32.06 -29.72
N ASN A 21 -25.44 32.37 -30.77
CA ASN A 21 -25.81 32.17 -32.18
C ASN A 21 -25.47 30.76 -32.73
N SER A 22 -25.19 29.78 -31.87
CA SER A 22 -24.82 28.41 -32.28
C SER A 22 -26.06 27.54 -32.42
N SER A 23 -26.06 26.62 -33.40
CA SER A 23 -27.14 25.65 -33.62
C SER A 23 -26.88 24.27 -33.00
N SER A 24 -25.76 24.06 -32.30
CA SER A 24 -25.36 22.77 -31.73
C SER A 24 -25.09 22.89 -30.23
N ILE A 25 -25.71 22.01 -29.45
CA ILE A 25 -25.57 21.95 -27.99
C ILE A 25 -24.14 21.62 -27.57
N ASP A 26 -23.44 20.72 -28.26
CA ASP A 26 -22.06 20.35 -27.94
C ASP A 26 -21.12 21.55 -28.00
N LYS A 27 -21.24 22.37 -29.05
CA LYS A 27 -20.45 23.60 -29.20
C LYS A 27 -20.74 24.62 -28.09
N LEU A 28 -21.98 24.67 -27.62
CA LEU A 28 -22.35 25.55 -26.51
C LEU A 28 -21.74 25.05 -25.20
N LEU A 29 -21.84 23.75 -24.93
CA LEU A 29 -21.19 23.13 -23.79
C LEU A 29 -19.68 23.36 -23.81
N GLU A 30 -19.00 23.20 -24.95
CA GLU A 30 -17.57 23.51 -25.10
C GLU A 30 -17.23 24.97 -24.74
N ASN A 31 -18.04 25.93 -25.20
CA ASN A 31 -17.87 27.34 -24.87
C ASN A 31 -18.05 27.61 -23.37
N TYR A 32 -19.09 27.05 -22.76
CA TYR A 32 -19.33 27.20 -21.32
C TYR A 32 -18.27 26.50 -20.48
N ILE A 33 -17.78 25.33 -20.91
CA ILE A 33 -16.64 24.64 -20.28
C ILE A 33 -15.43 25.56 -20.28
N ALA A 34 -15.14 26.23 -21.40
CA ALA A 34 -14.02 27.16 -21.51
C ALA A 34 -14.18 28.37 -20.59
N LEU A 35 -15.38 28.94 -20.50
CA LEU A 35 -15.69 30.07 -19.61
C LEU A 35 -15.52 29.69 -18.12
N ALA A 36 -16.04 28.52 -17.73
CA ALA A 36 -16.01 28.01 -16.36
C ALA A 36 -14.59 27.62 -15.85
N ARG A 37 -13.54 27.75 -16.68
CA ARG A 37 -12.14 27.55 -16.24
C ARG A 37 -11.66 28.65 -15.30
N THR A 38 -12.29 29.82 -15.34
CA THR A 38 -11.95 30.99 -14.50
C THR A 38 -12.94 31.15 -13.35
N SER A 39 -12.53 31.77 -12.24
CA SER A 39 -13.44 32.08 -11.13
C SER A 39 -14.60 32.97 -11.57
N ASP A 40 -14.30 34.01 -12.36
CA ASP A 40 -15.30 34.97 -12.82
C ASP A 40 -16.33 34.30 -13.73
N GLY A 41 -15.86 33.48 -14.68
CA GLY A 41 -16.76 32.71 -15.54
C GLY A 41 -17.64 31.71 -14.79
N ARG A 42 -17.16 31.12 -13.69
CA ARG A 42 -18.01 30.29 -12.82
C ARG A 42 -19.07 31.11 -12.09
N SER A 43 -18.71 32.29 -11.59
CA SER A 43 -19.63 33.18 -10.89
C SER A 43 -20.72 33.76 -11.81
N ASP A 44 -20.35 34.11 -13.04
CA ASP A 44 -21.27 34.57 -14.08
C ASP A 44 -22.28 33.47 -14.44
N LEU A 45 -21.79 32.24 -14.66
CA LEU A 45 -22.64 31.09 -14.98
C LEU A 45 -23.50 30.63 -13.79
N ALA A 46 -23.00 30.77 -12.57
CA ALA A 46 -23.78 30.54 -11.35
C ALA A 46 -24.96 31.53 -11.25
N SER A 47 -24.74 32.80 -11.61
CA SER A 47 -25.78 33.83 -11.63
C SER A 47 -26.83 33.58 -12.72
N ALA A 48 -26.49 32.81 -13.75
CA ALA A 48 -27.38 32.37 -14.81
C ALA A 48 -28.04 31.00 -14.56
N ASP A 49 -27.85 30.41 -13.37
CA ASP A 49 -28.35 29.08 -12.99
C ASP A 49 -27.97 27.96 -13.97
N MET A 50 -26.76 28.07 -14.55
CA MET A 50 -26.29 27.13 -15.56
C MET A 50 -26.09 25.72 -15.01
N LEU A 51 -25.78 25.60 -13.71
CA LEU A 51 -25.63 24.30 -13.07
C LEU A 51 -26.93 23.50 -13.11
N THR A 52 -28.05 24.09 -12.68
CA THR A 52 -29.37 23.45 -12.66
C THR A 52 -29.78 23.03 -14.07
N ALA A 53 -29.60 23.92 -15.05
CA ALA A 53 -29.88 23.61 -16.45
C ALA A 53 -29.04 22.43 -16.96
N THR A 54 -27.76 22.35 -16.56
CA THR A 54 -26.86 21.27 -16.97
C THR A 54 -27.18 19.94 -16.28
N LEU A 55 -27.60 19.96 -15.02
CA LEU A 55 -28.07 18.76 -14.32
C LEU A 55 -29.34 18.17 -14.97
N GLN A 56 -30.31 19.01 -15.32
CA GLN A 56 -31.53 18.60 -16.03
C GLN A 56 -31.21 18.04 -17.43
N LEU A 57 -30.23 18.63 -18.11
CA LEU A 57 -29.73 18.10 -19.38
C LEU A 57 -29.14 16.69 -19.17
N CYS A 58 -28.26 16.49 -18.19
CA CYS A 58 -27.69 15.17 -17.89
C CYS A 58 -28.76 14.10 -17.65
N GLN A 59 -29.80 14.38 -16.87
CA GLN A 59 -30.91 13.45 -16.63
C GLN A 59 -31.62 13.03 -17.92
N SER A 60 -31.76 13.96 -18.87
CA SER A 60 -32.44 13.73 -20.15
C SER A 60 -31.59 12.93 -21.15
N LEU A 61 -30.27 12.88 -20.94
CA LEU A 61 -29.30 12.23 -21.83
C LEU A 61 -28.92 10.80 -21.43
N SER A 62 -29.71 10.15 -20.55
CA SER A 62 -29.41 8.85 -19.93
C SER A 62 -29.37 7.62 -20.88
N CYS A 63 -29.19 7.81 -22.19
CA CYS A 63 -29.09 6.76 -23.21
C CYS A 63 -27.68 6.74 -23.83
N PRO A 64 -27.07 5.56 -24.12
CA PRO A 64 -25.72 5.44 -24.68
C PRO A 64 -25.47 6.23 -25.97
N ALA A 65 -26.53 6.51 -26.75
CA ALA A 65 -26.45 7.28 -27.98
C ALA A 65 -25.96 8.73 -27.78
N TYR A 66 -26.00 9.26 -26.55
CA TYR A 66 -25.61 10.63 -26.21
C TYR A 66 -24.33 10.73 -25.38
N GLY A 67 -23.48 9.70 -25.40
CA GLY A 67 -22.29 9.61 -24.56
C GLY A 67 -21.35 10.83 -24.65
N ASP A 68 -21.16 11.39 -25.85
CA ASP A 68 -20.29 12.55 -26.06
C ASP A 68 -20.87 13.85 -25.47
N THR A 69 -22.15 14.14 -25.73
CA THR A 69 -22.85 15.31 -25.15
C THR A 69 -22.95 15.19 -23.64
N LEU A 70 -23.25 14.00 -23.11
CA LEU A 70 -23.30 13.74 -21.67
C LEU A 70 -21.93 13.96 -21.02
N LEU A 71 -20.85 13.51 -21.67
CA LEU A 71 -19.50 13.76 -21.20
C LEU A 71 -19.16 15.26 -21.19
N LEU A 72 -19.61 16.03 -22.18
CA LEU A 72 -19.47 17.50 -22.19
C LEU A 72 -20.27 18.15 -21.06
N ALA A 73 -21.51 17.73 -20.83
CA ALA A 73 -22.35 18.24 -19.75
C ALA A 73 -21.72 17.98 -18.37
N LEU A 74 -21.22 16.77 -18.12
CA LEU A 74 -20.51 16.44 -16.88
C LEU A 74 -19.20 17.24 -16.73
N LYS A 75 -18.46 17.49 -17.83
CA LYS A 75 -17.27 18.38 -17.81
C LYS A 75 -17.65 19.80 -17.39
N LEU A 76 -18.77 20.31 -17.90
CA LEU A 76 -19.26 21.63 -17.52
C LEU A 76 -19.61 21.67 -16.04
N ILE A 77 -20.40 20.71 -15.54
CA ILE A 77 -20.75 20.60 -14.11
C ILE A 77 -19.49 20.54 -13.25
N ARG A 78 -18.49 19.73 -13.64
CA ARG A 78 -17.23 19.60 -12.90
C ARG A 78 -16.54 20.95 -12.76
N ASN A 79 -16.47 21.73 -13.85
CA ASN A 79 -15.90 23.07 -13.79
C ASN A 79 -16.77 24.01 -12.96
N LEU A 80 -18.09 24.00 -13.11
CA LEU A 80 -19.00 24.85 -12.35
C LEU A 80 -18.90 24.64 -10.84
N CYS A 81 -18.68 23.41 -10.38
CA CYS A 81 -18.52 23.08 -8.96
C CYS A 81 -17.10 23.27 -8.42
N ALA A 82 -16.13 23.71 -9.24
CA ALA A 82 -14.73 23.84 -8.82
C ALA A 82 -14.51 25.09 -7.94
N GLY A 83 -14.72 24.93 -6.62
CA GLY A 83 -14.50 26.00 -5.64
C GLY A 83 -15.45 27.20 -5.79
N GLU A 84 -16.65 26.96 -6.30
CA GLU A 84 -17.73 27.96 -6.41
C GLU A 84 -18.88 27.56 -5.46
N PRO A 85 -18.97 28.17 -4.26
CA PRO A 85 -19.91 27.74 -3.22
C PRO A 85 -21.38 27.77 -3.65
N ARG A 86 -21.77 28.75 -4.48
CA ARG A 86 -23.16 28.83 -4.97
C ARG A 86 -23.55 27.61 -5.78
N ASN A 87 -22.65 27.17 -6.67
CA ASN A 87 -22.86 25.99 -7.49
C ASN A 87 -22.78 24.71 -6.64
N GLN A 88 -21.83 24.61 -5.70
CA GLN A 88 -21.72 23.42 -4.84
C GLN A 88 -22.99 23.22 -3.98
N ASN A 89 -23.52 24.30 -3.38
CA ASN A 89 -24.77 24.24 -2.62
C ASN A 89 -25.96 23.89 -3.54
N SER A 90 -26.09 24.57 -4.68
CA SER A 90 -27.14 24.30 -5.66
C SER A 90 -27.09 22.87 -6.18
N PHE A 91 -25.90 22.28 -6.34
CA PHE A 91 -25.74 20.88 -6.74
C PHE A 91 -26.43 19.93 -5.75
N ILE A 92 -26.27 20.16 -4.44
CA ILE A 92 -26.96 19.37 -3.41
C ILE A 92 -28.47 19.62 -3.44
N GLU A 93 -28.89 20.89 -3.51
CA GLU A 93 -30.31 21.29 -3.55
C GLU A 93 -31.07 20.68 -4.73
N GLN A 94 -30.40 20.49 -5.87
CA GLN A 94 -30.97 19.90 -7.09
C GLN A 94 -30.81 18.37 -7.17
N ASN A 95 -30.48 17.71 -6.06
CA ASN A 95 -30.24 16.27 -5.99
C ASN A 95 -29.13 15.77 -6.94
N GLY A 96 -28.12 16.61 -7.18
CA GLY A 96 -27.03 16.33 -8.13
C GLY A 96 -26.22 15.08 -7.78
N VAL A 97 -26.11 14.73 -6.50
CA VAL A 97 -25.39 13.53 -6.05
C VAL A 97 -26.05 12.26 -6.61
N ASP A 98 -27.37 12.13 -6.47
CA ASP A 98 -28.10 10.98 -7.01
C ASP A 98 -28.05 10.99 -8.54
N ILE A 99 -28.26 12.14 -9.18
CA ILE A 99 -28.23 12.25 -10.65
C ILE A 99 -26.90 11.75 -11.20
N VAL A 100 -25.79 12.26 -10.67
CA VAL A 100 -24.46 11.90 -11.16
C VAL A 100 -24.14 10.45 -10.80
N SER A 101 -24.52 9.98 -9.62
CA SER A 101 -24.29 8.60 -9.18
C SER A 101 -25.07 7.60 -10.04
N ASP A 102 -26.36 7.85 -10.31
CA ASP A 102 -27.19 7.02 -11.17
C ASP A 102 -26.62 6.91 -12.59
N ILE A 103 -26.08 8.03 -13.12
CA ILE A 103 -25.39 8.04 -14.42
C ILE A 103 -24.17 7.12 -14.39
N ILE A 104 -23.23 7.32 -13.45
CA ILE A 104 -21.96 6.58 -13.44
C ILE A 104 -22.09 5.12 -13.00
N SER A 105 -23.15 4.78 -12.27
CA SER A 105 -23.46 3.42 -11.81
C SER A 105 -24.29 2.61 -12.81
N SER A 106 -24.69 3.19 -13.94
CA SER A 106 -25.56 2.52 -14.92
C SER A 106 -24.87 1.28 -15.53
N ASN A 107 -25.59 0.16 -15.53
CA ASN A 107 -25.08 -1.15 -15.99
C ASN A 107 -24.59 -1.18 -17.45
N GLU A 108 -25.02 -0.22 -18.27
CA GLU A 108 -24.57 -0.09 -19.67
C GLU A 108 -23.17 0.54 -19.76
N LEU A 109 -22.83 1.49 -18.87
CA LEU A 109 -21.53 2.16 -18.85
C LEU A 109 -20.41 1.34 -18.22
N VAL A 110 -20.74 0.39 -17.35
CA VAL A 110 -19.77 -0.55 -16.76
C VAL A 110 -19.34 -1.63 -17.77
N LYS A 111 -20.15 -1.88 -18.81
CA LYS A 111 -19.90 -2.88 -19.85
C LYS A 111 -19.23 -2.31 -21.10
N ASP A 112 -19.53 -1.06 -21.45
CA ASP A 112 -18.90 -0.37 -22.56
C ASP A 112 -17.65 0.40 -22.14
N SER A 113 -16.74 0.66 -23.08
CA SER A 113 -15.45 1.33 -22.85
C SER A 113 -15.56 2.83 -22.50
N ASN A 114 -16.64 3.25 -21.84
CA ASN A 114 -17.03 4.64 -21.55
C ASN A 114 -16.58 5.13 -20.16
N TYR A 115 -15.42 4.64 -19.68
CA TYR A 115 -14.81 5.04 -18.40
C TYR A 115 -14.57 6.56 -18.29
N GLY A 116 -14.55 7.28 -19.41
CA GLY A 116 -14.50 8.74 -19.43
C GLY A 116 -15.68 9.42 -18.73
N ILE A 117 -16.89 8.84 -18.82
CA ILE A 117 -18.10 9.34 -18.15
C ILE A 117 -18.01 9.06 -16.65
N ILE A 118 -17.67 7.82 -16.26
CA ILE A 118 -17.46 7.42 -14.86
C ILE A 118 -16.44 8.35 -14.19
N ARG A 119 -15.27 8.52 -14.82
CA ARG A 119 -14.24 9.44 -14.36
C ARG A 119 -14.77 10.86 -14.18
N MET A 120 -15.50 11.39 -15.16
CA MET A 120 -15.98 12.77 -15.09
C MET A 120 -17.02 12.94 -13.97
N GLY A 121 -17.95 11.99 -13.80
CA GLY A 121 -18.91 12.01 -12.71
C GLY A 121 -18.24 11.92 -11.33
N LEU A 122 -17.24 11.05 -11.17
CA LEU A 122 -16.44 11.01 -9.93
C LEU A 122 -15.71 12.34 -9.68
N GLN A 123 -15.14 12.97 -10.72
CA GLN A 123 -14.51 14.28 -10.59
C GLN A 123 -15.50 15.40 -10.23
N VAL A 124 -16.76 15.31 -10.67
CA VAL A 124 -17.84 16.20 -10.20
C VAL A 124 -18.04 16.02 -8.70
N LEU A 125 -18.25 14.78 -8.24
CA LEU A 125 -18.47 14.47 -6.83
C LEU A 125 -17.27 14.89 -5.97
N ALA A 126 -16.04 14.69 -6.45
CA ALA A 126 -14.82 15.13 -5.76
C ALA A 126 -14.76 16.65 -5.58
N ASN A 127 -15.14 17.43 -6.60
CA ASN A 127 -15.19 18.89 -6.47
C ASN A 127 -16.26 19.34 -5.46
N VAL A 128 -17.37 18.61 -5.35
CA VAL A 128 -18.44 18.93 -4.40
C VAL A 128 -18.09 18.47 -2.99
N SER A 129 -17.36 17.36 -2.80
CA SER A 129 -16.94 16.88 -1.47
C SER A 129 -15.97 17.81 -0.75
N LEU A 130 -15.28 18.69 -1.50
CA LEU A 130 -14.41 19.72 -0.94
C LEU A 130 -15.15 20.96 -0.40
N ALA A 131 -16.48 21.04 -0.53
CA ALA A 131 -17.26 22.21 -0.12
C ALA A 131 -17.55 22.26 1.40
N GLY A 132 -17.43 21.13 2.11
CA GLY A 132 -17.61 21.03 3.55
C GLY A 132 -18.44 19.84 4.01
N GLU A 133 -18.57 19.69 5.33
CA GLU A 133 -19.15 18.50 5.99
C GLU A 133 -20.57 18.15 5.49
N GLU A 134 -21.45 19.13 5.29
CA GLU A 134 -22.82 18.87 4.81
C GLU A 134 -22.82 18.19 3.43
N HIS A 135 -21.92 18.59 2.54
CA HIS A 135 -21.79 18.01 1.20
C HIS A 135 -21.20 16.59 1.29
N GLN A 136 -20.18 16.42 2.14
CA GLN A 136 -19.52 15.13 2.38
C GLN A 136 -20.51 14.09 2.89
N ILE A 137 -21.40 14.44 3.82
CA ILE A 137 -22.42 13.53 4.36
C ILE A 137 -23.40 13.09 3.28
N VAL A 138 -23.90 14.03 2.45
CA VAL A 138 -24.84 13.69 1.36
C VAL A 138 -24.18 12.77 0.34
N ILE A 139 -22.94 13.07 -0.05
CA ILE A 139 -22.15 12.24 -0.98
C ILE A 139 -21.90 10.85 -0.37
N TRP A 140 -21.48 10.81 0.91
CA TRP A 140 -21.16 9.56 1.60
C TRP A 140 -22.35 8.59 1.63
N ASN A 141 -23.54 9.09 1.94
CA ASN A 141 -24.76 8.29 1.97
C ASN A 141 -25.04 7.59 0.64
N ARG A 142 -24.52 8.11 -0.48
CA ARG A 142 -24.64 7.46 -1.79
C ARG A 142 -23.45 6.55 -2.12
N ILE A 143 -22.24 6.95 -1.76
CA ILE A 143 -21.01 6.15 -1.99
C ILE A 143 -21.01 4.85 -1.18
N TYR A 144 -21.67 4.86 -0.03
CA TYR A 144 -21.87 3.70 0.83
C TYR A 144 -22.71 2.56 0.19
N SER A 145 -22.98 2.60 -1.11
CA SER A 145 -23.77 1.61 -1.84
C SER A 145 -22.91 0.60 -2.61
N LEU A 146 -23.49 -0.57 -2.94
CA LEU A 146 -22.83 -1.62 -3.72
C LEU A 146 -22.37 -1.16 -5.12
N GLU A 147 -22.97 -0.11 -5.67
CA GLU A 147 -22.67 0.40 -7.01
C GLU A 147 -21.23 0.94 -7.10
N PHE A 148 -20.74 1.59 -6.04
CA PHE A 148 -19.39 2.13 -6.00
C PHE A 148 -18.32 1.04 -5.90
N VAL A 149 -18.68 -0.13 -5.37
CA VAL A 149 -17.84 -1.32 -5.41
C VAL A 149 -17.63 -1.79 -6.85
N GLU A 150 -18.68 -1.77 -7.68
CA GLU A 150 -18.58 -2.09 -9.11
C GLU A 150 -17.77 -1.04 -9.89
N ILE A 151 -17.86 0.24 -9.51
CA ILE A 151 -17.00 1.30 -10.07
C ILE A 151 -15.52 1.03 -9.74
N ALA A 152 -15.20 0.63 -8.50
CA ALA A 152 -13.84 0.26 -8.14
C ALA A 152 -13.34 -0.92 -8.99
N LYS A 153 -14.20 -1.90 -9.33
CA LYS A 153 -13.88 -3.06 -10.18
C LYS A 153 -13.59 -2.74 -11.64
N VAL A 154 -13.76 -1.50 -12.11
CA VAL A 154 -13.40 -1.09 -13.48
C VAL A 154 -11.88 -1.19 -13.74
N ARG A 155 -11.06 -1.27 -12.67
CA ARG A 155 -9.59 -1.43 -12.72
C ARG A 155 -8.90 -0.34 -13.55
N ARG A 156 -9.20 0.94 -13.26
CA ARG A 156 -8.55 2.09 -13.90
C ARG A 156 -8.10 3.09 -12.86
N LYS A 157 -6.85 3.54 -12.94
CA LYS A 157 -6.34 4.58 -12.03
C LYS A 157 -7.13 5.89 -12.18
N GLU A 158 -7.58 6.21 -13.40
CA GLU A 158 -8.29 7.44 -13.68
C GLU A 158 -9.70 7.50 -13.06
N THR A 159 -10.26 6.36 -12.65
CA THR A 159 -11.51 6.30 -11.86
C THR A 159 -11.22 6.05 -10.38
N CYS A 160 -10.18 5.26 -10.08
CA CYS A 160 -9.79 4.94 -8.71
C CYS A 160 -9.29 6.16 -7.93
N ASP A 161 -8.45 7.02 -8.54
CA ASP A 161 -7.87 8.18 -7.85
C ASP A 161 -8.96 9.18 -7.42
N PRO A 162 -9.91 9.61 -8.30
CA PRO A 162 -11.01 10.48 -7.87
C PRO A 162 -11.94 9.81 -6.84
N LEU A 163 -12.17 8.49 -6.93
CA LEU A 163 -12.94 7.77 -5.92
C LEU A 163 -12.26 7.82 -4.55
N CYS A 164 -10.95 7.58 -4.50
CA CYS A 164 -10.16 7.71 -3.28
C CYS A 164 -10.19 9.15 -2.75
N MET A 165 -10.10 10.15 -3.62
CA MET A 165 -10.19 11.56 -3.22
C MET A 165 -11.51 11.86 -2.51
N ILE A 166 -12.65 11.38 -3.04
CA ILE A 166 -13.96 11.60 -2.41
C ILE A 166 -14.02 10.91 -1.05
N ILE A 167 -13.60 9.65 -0.97
CA ILE A 167 -13.60 8.87 0.28
C ILE A 167 -12.75 9.57 1.32
N TYR A 168 -11.53 9.98 0.96
CA TYR A 168 -10.62 10.69 1.86
C TYR A 168 -11.25 12.00 2.35
N ALA A 169 -11.77 12.83 1.44
CA ALA A 169 -12.43 14.08 1.80
C ALA A 169 -13.58 13.89 2.79
N CYS A 170 -14.30 12.77 2.72
CA CYS A 170 -15.37 12.47 3.67
C CYS A 170 -14.86 11.99 5.04
N ILE A 171 -13.76 11.23 5.10
CA ILE A 171 -13.29 10.61 6.35
C ILE A 171 -12.22 11.42 7.09
N GLU A 172 -11.52 12.35 6.43
CA GLU A 172 -10.32 13.04 6.93
C GLU A 172 -10.51 13.62 8.35
N GLU A 173 -11.64 14.31 8.58
CA GLU A 173 -12.00 14.91 9.86
C GLU A 173 -13.28 14.32 10.46
N ASN A 174 -13.78 13.18 9.93
CA ASN A 174 -15.04 12.58 10.34
C ASN A 174 -14.89 11.12 10.79
N HIS A 175 -14.60 10.94 12.09
CA HIS A 175 -14.43 9.62 12.70
C HIS A 175 -15.65 8.70 12.52
N LYS A 176 -16.87 9.23 12.45
CA LYS A 176 -18.08 8.41 12.24
C LYS A 176 -18.10 7.80 10.84
N LEU A 177 -17.70 8.56 9.82
CA LEU A 177 -17.64 8.06 8.45
C LEU A 177 -16.45 7.11 8.27
N LEU A 178 -15.34 7.37 8.95
CA LEU A 178 -14.20 6.46 9.04
C LEU A 178 -14.62 5.09 9.62
N ASP A 179 -15.34 5.09 10.75
CA ASP A 179 -15.87 3.85 11.35
C ASP A 179 -16.83 3.12 10.39
N GLN A 180 -17.65 3.87 9.64
CA GLN A 180 -18.53 3.30 8.62
C GLN A 180 -17.76 2.67 7.46
N LEU A 181 -16.70 3.32 6.95
CA LEU A 181 -15.84 2.79 5.88
C LEU A 181 -15.30 1.41 6.24
N CYS A 182 -14.93 1.25 7.51
CA CYS A 182 -14.31 0.05 8.02
C CYS A 182 -15.32 -0.98 8.55
N SER A 183 -16.62 -0.71 8.44
CA SER A 183 -17.67 -1.69 8.72
C SER A 183 -17.73 -2.78 7.67
N ASP A 184 -18.29 -3.94 8.00
CA ASP A 184 -18.46 -5.07 7.06
C ASP A 184 -19.21 -4.70 5.77
N HIS A 185 -20.02 -3.65 5.80
CA HIS A 185 -20.81 -3.20 4.65
C HIS A 185 -19.98 -2.42 3.63
N ALA A 186 -19.12 -1.48 4.09
CA ALA A 186 -18.34 -0.61 3.20
C ALA A 186 -16.90 -1.10 3.00
N LEU A 187 -16.38 -1.97 3.87
CA LEU A 187 -15.04 -2.55 3.72
C LEU A 187 -14.79 -3.20 2.34
N PRO A 188 -15.77 -3.85 1.67
CA PRO A 188 -15.60 -4.32 0.29
C PRO A 188 -15.18 -3.23 -0.71
N LEU A 189 -15.61 -1.98 -0.51
CA LEU A 189 -15.19 -0.87 -1.36
C LEU A 189 -13.68 -0.63 -1.23
N LEU A 190 -13.17 -0.55 -0.01
CA LEU A 190 -11.74 -0.37 0.26
C LEU A 190 -10.90 -1.55 -0.24
N VAL A 191 -11.40 -2.77 -0.08
CA VAL A 191 -10.80 -4.01 -0.63
C VAL A 191 -10.67 -3.92 -2.15
N GLU A 192 -11.75 -3.53 -2.84
CA GLU A 192 -11.74 -3.41 -4.30
C GLU A 192 -10.84 -2.27 -4.80
N ILE A 193 -10.73 -1.17 -4.04
CA ILE A 193 -9.76 -0.10 -4.31
C ILE A 193 -8.33 -0.63 -4.24
N VAL A 194 -7.98 -1.41 -3.20
CA VAL A 194 -6.65 -2.03 -3.08
C VAL A 194 -6.38 -2.99 -4.23
N HIS A 195 -7.35 -3.82 -4.63
CA HIS A 195 -7.21 -4.69 -5.81
C HIS A 195 -7.03 -3.91 -7.11
N THR A 196 -7.70 -2.76 -7.25
CA THR A 196 -7.51 -1.88 -8.40
C THR A 196 -6.12 -1.27 -8.42
N ALA A 197 -5.67 -0.73 -7.31
CA ALA A 197 -4.32 -0.19 -7.17
C ALA A 197 -3.25 -1.27 -7.43
N LEU A 198 -3.46 -2.51 -7.00
CA LEU A 198 -2.57 -3.62 -7.33
C LEU A 198 -2.50 -3.85 -8.85
N ALA A 199 -3.65 -3.84 -9.53
CA ALA A 199 -3.73 -4.18 -10.95
C ALA A 199 -3.17 -3.08 -11.87
N VAL A 200 -3.37 -1.79 -11.53
CA VAL A 200 -3.05 -0.68 -12.44
C VAL A 200 -2.23 0.45 -11.82
N GLY A 201 -1.82 0.31 -10.56
CA GLY A 201 -1.20 1.38 -9.79
C GLY A 201 -2.19 2.49 -9.41
N PHE A 202 -1.66 3.55 -8.81
CA PHE A 202 -2.37 4.79 -8.51
C PHE A 202 -1.53 5.98 -9.00
N GLY A 203 -2.17 7.06 -9.42
CA GLY A 203 -1.51 8.26 -9.94
C GLY A 203 -1.32 9.36 -8.89
N GLU A 204 -2.12 9.34 -7.83
CA GLU A 204 -2.17 10.35 -6.77
C GLU A 204 -2.14 9.66 -5.39
N ASP A 205 -1.77 10.41 -4.34
CA ASP A 205 -1.56 9.84 -2.99
C ASP A 205 -2.85 9.58 -2.20
N TRP A 206 -4.04 9.77 -2.78
CA TRP A 206 -5.32 9.63 -2.05
C TRP A 206 -5.50 8.25 -1.42
N LEU A 207 -5.08 7.17 -2.09
CA LEU A 207 -5.12 5.83 -1.49
C LEU A 207 -4.18 5.74 -0.28
N ARG A 208 -2.96 6.30 -0.39
CA ARG A 208 -2.01 6.33 0.72
C ARG A 208 -2.61 7.08 1.91
N LEU A 209 -3.25 8.23 1.66
CA LEU A 209 -3.92 9.01 2.71
C LEU A 209 -5.06 8.24 3.41
N ILE A 210 -5.90 7.52 2.65
CA ILE A 210 -6.91 6.62 3.23
C ILE A 210 -6.24 5.55 4.09
N LEU A 211 -5.22 4.87 3.57
CA LEU A 211 -4.53 3.79 4.27
C LEU A 211 -3.76 4.28 5.52
N THR A 212 -3.23 5.50 5.51
CA THR A 212 -2.66 6.13 6.73
C THR A 212 -3.73 6.19 7.80
N LYS A 213 -4.88 6.80 7.49
CA LYS A 213 -5.99 6.95 8.43
C LYS A 213 -6.53 5.61 8.90
N THR A 214 -6.84 4.69 8.00
CA THR A 214 -7.49 3.43 8.36
C THR A 214 -6.55 2.43 9.01
N CYS A 215 -5.36 2.22 8.43
CA CYS A 215 -4.48 1.13 8.83
C CYS A 215 -3.43 1.53 9.85
N ILE A 216 -2.80 2.71 9.70
CA ILE A 216 -1.65 3.10 10.52
C ILE A 216 -2.09 3.87 11.76
N GLU A 217 -2.97 4.86 11.60
CA GLU A 217 -3.44 5.71 12.70
C GLU A 217 -4.56 5.05 13.50
N GLU A 218 -5.43 4.30 12.84
CA GLU A 218 -6.55 3.58 13.44
C GLU A 218 -6.33 2.06 13.51
N SER A 219 -7.36 1.31 13.92
CA SER A 219 -7.30 -0.13 14.19
C SER A 219 -7.85 -1.02 13.06
N TYR A 220 -7.90 -0.51 11.83
CA TYR A 220 -8.61 -1.18 10.71
C TYR A 220 -7.71 -1.96 9.75
N PHE A 221 -6.42 -2.08 10.06
CA PHE A 221 -5.49 -2.91 9.30
C PHE A 221 -5.92 -4.38 9.24
N THR A 222 -6.18 -5.04 10.37
CA THR A 222 -6.55 -6.47 10.42
C THR A 222 -7.83 -6.80 9.62
N PRO A 223 -8.95 -6.04 9.76
CA PRO A 223 -10.13 -6.24 8.92
C PRO A 223 -9.83 -6.17 7.42
N LEU A 224 -9.10 -5.16 6.97
CA LEU A 224 -8.74 -5.03 5.55
C LEU A 224 -7.82 -6.16 5.09
N PHE A 225 -6.75 -6.44 5.84
CA PHE A 225 -5.77 -7.47 5.52
C PHE A 225 -6.42 -8.87 5.42
N SER A 226 -7.35 -9.19 6.33
CA SER A 226 -8.06 -10.48 6.31
C SER A 226 -9.04 -10.60 5.13
N LYS A 227 -9.73 -9.52 4.74
CA LYS A 227 -10.63 -9.56 3.57
C LYS A 227 -9.87 -9.74 2.25
N LEU A 228 -8.64 -9.22 2.15
CA LEU A 228 -7.78 -9.42 0.98
C LEU A 228 -7.30 -10.88 0.80
N LEU A 229 -7.54 -11.76 1.79
CA LEU A 229 -7.27 -13.20 1.67
C LEU A 229 -8.29 -13.91 0.77
N HIS A 230 -9.55 -13.45 0.77
CA HIS A 230 -10.65 -14.08 0.05
C HIS A 230 -10.69 -13.62 -1.41
N GLU A 231 -9.70 -14.04 -2.21
CA GLU A 231 -9.73 -13.84 -3.65
C GLU A 231 -10.88 -14.65 -4.28
N ASN A 232 -11.80 -13.95 -4.94
CA ASN A 232 -12.85 -14.57 -5.73
C ASN A 232 -12.24 -15.31 -6.93
N GLY A 233 -12.07 -16.62 -6.77
CA GLY A 233 -12.13 -17.58 -7.87
C GLY A 233 -10.92 -17.62 -8.80
N ASP A 234 -9.80 -18.18 -8.32
CA ASP A 234 -9.05 -19.09 -9.18
C ASP A 234 -8.54 -20.28 -8.34
N SER A 235 -9.26 -21.40 -8.43
CA SER A 235 -8.92 -22.63 -7.74
C SER A 235 -7.77 -23.36 -8.44
N SER A 236 -6.62 -22.71 -8.51
CA SER A 236 -5.35 -23.33 -8.90
C SER A 236 -4.16 -22.90 -8.04
N PHE A 237 -4.39 -22.26 -6.89
CA PHE A 237 -3.31 -21.96 -5.95
C PHE A 237 -2.77 -23.25 -5.29
N SER A 238 -1.46 -23.43 -5.41
CA SER A 238 -0.70 -24.46 -4.69
C SER A 238 -1.01 -24.38 -3.21
N GLN A 239 -1.26 -25.52 -2.55
CA GLN A 239 -1.51 -25.68 -1.11
C GLN A 239 -0.42 -25.12 -0.18
N MET A 240 0.60 -24.42 -0.69
CA MET A 240 1.76 -23.91 0.05
C MET A 240 1.71 -22.43 0.42
N GLN A 241 0.93 -21.59 -0.26
CA GLN A 241 0.93 -20.14 0.00
C GLN A 241 -0.19 -19.74 0.97
N THR A 242 0.16 -19.00 2.02
CA THR A 242 -0.79 -18.53 3.04
C THR A 242 -1.28 -17.11 2.81
N CYS A 243 -0.48 -16.29 2.16
CA CYS A 243 -0.78 -14.91 1.85
C CYS A 243 -1.09 -14.69 0.36
N THR A 244 -1.90 -13.67 0.06
CA THR A 244 -2.22 -13.26 -1.32
C THR A 244 -1.30 -12.15 -1.81
N GLN A 245 -1.26 -11.96 -3.14
CA GLN A 245 -0.54 -10.84 -3.74
C GLN A 245 -1.08 -9.49 -3.24
N ALA A 246 -2.39 -9.41 -3.00
CA ALA A 246 -3.04 -8.21 -2.48
C ALA A 246 -2.63 -7.88 -1.04
N GLN A 247 -2.47 -8.88 -0.18
CA GLN A 247 -1.93 -8.70 1.18
C GLN A 247 -0.48 -8.22 1.17
N SER A 248 0.36 -8.83 0.32
CA SER A 248 1.74 -8.38 0.12
C SER A 248 1.79 -6.94 -0.40
N PHE A 249 0.90 -6.57 -1.31
CA PHE A 249 0.86 -5.23 -1.89
C PHE A 249 0.42 -4.18 -0.87
N LEU A 250 -0.60 -4.48 -0.06
CA LEU A 250 -1.01 -3.60 1.05
C LEU A 250 0.18 -3.32 1.99
N LEU A 251 0.87 -4.36 2.45
CA LEU A 251 2.04 -4.17 3.33
C LEU A 251 3.18 -3.40 2.64
N SER A 252 3.36 -3.56 1.33
CA SER A 252 4.37 -2.79 0.59
C SER A 252 4.10 -1.29 0.63
N ILE A 253 2.84 -0.88 0.42
CA ILE A 253 2.43 0.52 0.47
C ILE A 253 2.62 1.08 1.88
N LEU A 254 2.14 0.34 2.90
CA LEU A 254 2.26 0.76 4.29
C LEU A 254 3.73 0.86 4.74
N SER A 255 4.58 -0.07 4.31
CA SER A 255 6.01 -0.03 4.58
C SER A 255 6.69 1.18 3.95
N GLU A 256 6.35 1.52 2.71
CA GLU A 256 6.91 2.68 2.01
C GLU A 256 6.47 3.98 2.69
N MET A 257 5.19 4.09 3.06
CA MET A 257 4.67 5.28 3.76
C MET A 257 5.33 5.48 5.13
N ILE A 258 5.52 4.40 5.89
CA ILE A 258 6.24 4.48 7.17
C ILE A 258 7.69 4.88 6.91
N ASN A 259 8.36 4.31 5.91
CA ASN A 259 9.73 4.70 5.58
C ASN A 259 9.86 6.20 5.23
N GLU A 260 8.93 6.73 4.45
CA GLU A 260 8.97 8.10 3.93
C GLU A 260 8.51 9.16 4.94
N GLN A 261 7.56 8.82 5.83
CA GLN A 261 6.80 9.83 6.59
C GLN A 261 6.68 9.52 8.09
N ILE A 262 7.54 8.66 8.66
CA ILE A 262 7.41 8.25 10.07
C ILE A 262 7.35 9.40 11.07
N GLU A 263 8.00 10.52 10.78
CA GLU A 263 8.02 11.71 11.65
C GLU A 263 6.68 12.47 11.68
N HIS A 264 5.81 12.23 10.70
CA HIS A 264 4.56 12.96 10.50
C HIS A 264 3.30 12.11 10.70
N ILE A 265 3.45 10.78 10.82
CA ILE A 265 2.33 9.87 11.00
C ILE A 265 2.13 9.55 12.48
N THR A 266 0.87 9.51 12.92
CA THR A 266 0.54 9.03 14.27
C THR A 266 0.46 7.50 14.27
N LEU A 267 1.52 6.82 14.72
CA LEU A 267 1.57 5.36 14.69
C LEU A 267 0.69 4.73 15.78
N SER A 268 -0.30 3.93 15.37
CA SER A 268 -1.12 3.14 16.31
C SER A 268 -0.35 1.97 16.90
N LYS A 269 -0.44 1.83 18.23
CA LYS A 269 0.04 0.62 18.93
C LYS A 269 -0.69 -0.64 18.43
N VAL A 270 -1.97 -0.54 18.08
CA VAL A 270 -2.76 -1.68 17.59
C VAL A 270 -2.23 -2.16 16.25
N PHE A 271 -1.98 -1.25 15.31
CA PHE A 271 -1.37 -1.56 14.02
C PHE A 271 -0.06 -2.31 14.17
N THR A 272 0.83 -1.82 15.03
CA THR A 272 2.15 -2.42 15.26
C THR A 272 2.05 -3.85 15.82
N ILE A 273 1.12 -4.08 16.75
CA ILE A 273 0.84 -5.41 17.31
C ILE A 273 0.26 -6.35 16.24
N ASP A 274 -0.60 -5.84 15.37
CA ASP A 274 -1.22 -6.64 14.33
C ASP A 274 -0.22 -7.04 13.23
N VAL A 275 0.67 -6.14 12.81
CA VAL A 275 1.81 -6.49 11.93
C VAL A 275 2.70 -7.54 12.60
N PHE A 276 2.88 -7.49 13.93
CA PHE A 276 3.69 -8.47 14.66
C PHE A 276 3.07 -9.86 14.62
N LYS A 277 1.76 -9.97 14.82
CA LYS A 277 1.03 -11.24 14.72
C LYS A 277 1.08 -11.83 13.31
N ILE A 278 1.02 -10.97 12.28
CA ILE A 278 1.17 -11.41 10.88
C ILE A 278 2.58 -11.95 10.66
N LEU A 279 3.61 -11.23 11.11
CA LEU A 279 5.00 -11.69 11.05
C LEU A 279 5.15 -13.08 11.68
N GLU A 280 4.67 -13.26 12.92
CA GLU A 280 4.71 -14.53 13.65
C GLU A 280 3.97 -15.65 12.89
N THR A 281 2.77 -15.36 12.37
CA THR A 281 1.96 -16.33 11.62
C THR A 281 2.65 -16.76 10.33
N THR A 282 3.17 -15.81 9.56
CA THR A 282 3.85 -16.09 8.29
C THR A 282 5.15 -16.85 8.52
N LEU A 283 5.91 -16.52 9.57
CA LEU A 283 7.10 -17.27 9.96
C LEU A 283 6.80 -18.74 10.30
N GLY A 284 5.71 -19.01 11.02
CA GLY A 284 5.33 -20.38 11.40
C GLY A 284 4.99 -21.31 10.22
N VAL A 285 4.76 -20.77 9.02
CA VAL A 285 4.40 -21.55 7.82
C VAL A 285 5.48 -21.50 6.73
N LEU A 286 6.48 -20.63 6.85
CA LEU A 286 7.53 -20.46 5.85
C LEU A 286 8.47 -21.65 5.80
N ASN A 287 8.72 -22.14 4.59
CA ASN A 287 9.77 -23.13 4.34
C ASN A 287 11.09 -22.42 4.01
N CYS A 288 11.98 -22.32 5.00
CA CYS A 288 13.32 -21.72 4.88
C CYS A 288 14.26 -22.47 3.90
N ALA A 289 13.85 -23.62 3.34
CA ALA A 289 14.65 -24.36 2.36
C ALA A 289 14.80 -23.62 1.01
N SER A 290 13.83 -22.79 0.62
CA SER A 290 13.95 -21.97 -0.59
C SER A 290 14.60 -20.63 -0.26
N ARG A 291 15.78 -20.37 -0.84
CA ARG A 291 16.49 -19.08 -0.73
C ARG A 291 16.05 -18.18 -1.87
N PRO A 292 15.07 -17.28 -1.67
CA PRO A 292 14.70 -16.31 -2.71
C PRO A 292 15.91 -15.42 -3.03
N LYS A 293 15.93 -14.87 -4.25
CA LYS A 293 16.91 -13.84 -4.62
C LYS A 293 16.76 -12.63 -3.68
N SER A 294 17.85 -11.91 -3.45
CA SER A 294 17.85 -10.71 -2.63
C SER A 294 16.93 -9.63 -3.21
N GLY A 295 16.16 -8.97 -2.35
CA GLY A 295 15.29 -7.84 -2.67
C GLY A 295 13.78 -8.15 -2.60
N LEU A 296 12.98 -7.11 -2.31
CA LEU A 296 11.52 -7.13 -2.37
C LEU A 296 11.06 -6.29 -3.57
N PRO A 297 9.96 -6.66 -4.26
CA PRO A 297 9.16 -7.87 -4.05
C PRO A 297 9.78 -9.13 -4.70
N THR A 298 9.48 -10.29 -4.13
CA THR A 298 9.74 -11.63 -4.66
C THR A 298 8.49 -12.23 -5.32
N SER A 299 8.62 -13.42 -5.92
CA SER A 299 7.48 -14.17 -6.47
C SER A 299 6.62 -14.87 -5.41
N SER A 300 7.01 -14.85 -4.13
CA SER A 300 6.24 -15.45 -3.03
C SER A 300 5.56 -14.35 -2.22
N PRO A 301 4.22 -14.32 -2.15
CA PRO A 301 3.50 -13.40 -1.29
C PRO A 301 3.87 -13.54 0.18
N ASP A 302 4.08 -14.76 0.69
CA ASP A 302 4.48 -15.00 2.08
C ASP A 302 5.84 -14.36 2.41
N ILE A 303 6.84 -14.55 1.54
CA ILE A 303 8.15 -13.94 1.70
C ILE A 303 8.04 -12.40 1.64
N ASN A 304 7.16 -11.88 0.80
CA ASN A 304 6.95 -10.44 0.71
C ASN A 304 6.26 -9.87 1.96
N VAL A 305 5.22 -10.54 2.47
CA VAL A 305 4.54 -10.16 3.72
C VAL A 305 5.53 -10.15 4.88
N LEU A 306 6.36 -11.20 5.00
CA LEU A 306 7.46 -11.26 5.97
C LEU A 306 8.42 -10.07 5.79
N GLY A 307 8.92 -9.87 4.58
CA GLY A 307 9.93 -8.85 4.28
C GLY A 307 9.44 -7.43 4.52
N TYR A 308 8.22 -7.09 4.10
CA TYR A 308 7.64 -5.77 4.36
C TYR A 308 7.31 -5.56 5.84
N SER A 309 6.87 -6.60 6.57
CA SER A 309 6.68 -6.52 8.03
C SER A 309 8.02 -6.21 8.74
N LEU A 310 9.11 -6.84 8.31
CA LEU A 310 10.45 -6.53 8.84
C LEU A 310 10.92 -5.11 8.48
N CYS A 311 10.60 -4.62 7.28
CA CYS A 311 10.90 -3.24 6.89
C CYS A 311 10.13 -2.24 7.78
N ILE A 312 8.84 -2.49 8.03
CA ILE A 312 8.02 -1.69 8.96
C ILE A 312 8.68 -1.66 10.35
N PHE A 313 9.07 -2.80 10.92
CA PHE A 313 9.72 -2.81 12.24
C PHE A 313 11.07 -2.13 12.25
N ARG A 314 11.89 -2.30 11.20
CA ARG A 314 13.16 -1.59 11.06
C ARG A 314 12.93 -0.08 11.14
N ASP A 315 11.96 0.43 10.38
CA ASP A 315 11.71 1.86 10.28
C ASP A 315 11.08 2.41 11.57
N ILE A 316 10.15 1.67 12.20
CA ILE A 316 9.59 2.00 13.53
C ILE A 316 10.70 2.12 14.58
N CYS A 317 11.62 1.14 14.61
CA CYS A 317 12.74 1.12 15.57
C CYS A 317 13.81 2.17 15.29
N ALA A 318 13.90 2.67 14.06
CA ALA A 318 14.84 3.73 13.70
C ALA A 318 14.38 5.12 14.19
N PHE A 319 13.08 5.30 14.46
CA PHE A 319 12.52 6.57 14.91
C PHE A 319 12.43 6.66 16.44
N GLU A 320 13.17 7.61 17.02
CA GLU A 320 13.26 7.79 18.49
C GLU A 320 11.91 8.15 19.15
N GLY A 321 10.94 8.68 18.40
CA GLY A 321 9.62 9.06 18.93
C GLY A 321 8.73 7.88 19.36
N ASN A 322 9.10 6.64 19.04
CA ASN A 322 8.25 5.45 19.22
C ASN A 322 8.59 4.60 20.46
N VAL A 323 9.21 5.17 21.51
CA VAL A 323 9.72 4.42 22.67
C VAL A 323 8.68 3.47 23.29
N ASP A 324 7.44 3.92 23.51
CA ASP A 324 6.39 3.10 24.12
C ASP A 324 5.93 1.94 23.21
N ILE A 325 5.92 2.18 21.90
CA ILE A 325 5.57 1.17 20.89
C ILE A 325 6.68 0.12 20.82
N ILE A 326 7.94 0.56 20.78
CA ILE A 326 9.12 -0.32 20.81
C ILE A 326 9.12 -1.15 22.10
N GLY A 327 8.87 -0.54 23.26
CA GLY A 327 8.76 -1.27 24.53
C GLY A 327 7.67 -2.34 24.52
N SER A 328 6.57 -2.08 23.81
CA SER A 328 5.49 -3.05 23.62
C SER A 328 5.91 -4.22 22.72
N LEU A 329 6.62 -3.95 21.62
CA LEU A 329 7.19 -4.97 20.74
C LEU A 329 8.22 -5.86 21.45
N LEU A 330 9.09 -5.26 22.26
CA LEU A 330 10.05 -5.99 23.08
C LEU A 330 9.34 -6.91 24.07
N SER A 331 8.27 -6.42 24.71
CA SER A 331 7.45 -7.22 25.64
C SER A 331 6.71 -8.37 24.95
N LEU A 332 6.41 -8.23 23.66
CA LEU A 332 5.85 -9.30 22.82
C LEU A 332 6.90 -10.32 22.34
N GLY A 333 8.18 -10.10 22.64
CA GLY A 333 9.25 -11.03 22.28
C GLY A 333 9.79 -10.85 20.87
N LEU A 334 9.69 -9.65 20.27
CA LEU A 334 10.22 -9.38 18.92
C LEU A 334 11.67 -9.82 18.74
N ILE A 335 12.54 -9.56 19.72
CA ILE A 335 13.95 -9.96 19.63
C ILE A 335 14.09 -11.48 19.60
N GLN A 336 13.34 -12.21 20.44
CA GLN A 336 13.39 -13.66 20.45
C GLN A 336 12.89 -14.23 19.12
N LEU A 337 11.78 -13.71 18.60
CA LEU A 337 11.24 -14.11 17.29
C LEU A 337 12.27 -13.90 16.16
N LEU A 338 12.98 -12.78 16.15
CA LEU A 338 14.02 -12.50 15.15
C LEU A 338 15.24 -13.42 15.29
N LEU A 339 15.65 -13.76 16.52
CA LEU A 339 16.76 -14.68 16.79
C LEU A 339 16.40 -16.12 16.38
N ASP A 340 15.18 -16.56 16.71
CA ASP A 340 14.66 -17.87 16.32
C ASP A 340 14.59 -17.96 14.79
N PHE A 341 14.10 -16.90 14.12
CA PHE A 341 14.08 -16.85 12.68
C PHE A 341 15.48 -16.87 12.05
N LEU A 342 16.44 -16.12 12.60
CA LEU A 342 17.82 -16.14 12.14
C LEU A 342 18.45 -17.54 12.28
N ASN A 343 18.12 -18.26 13.35
CA ASN A 343 18.54 -19.64 13.56
C ASN A 343 17.94 -20.59 12.50
N ASP A 344 16.66 -20.40 12.13
CA ASP A 344 15.95 -21.23 11.17
C ASP A 344 16.41 -21.03 9.70
N LEU A 345 17.04 -19.89 9.38
CA LEU A 345 17.59 -19.62 8.04
C LEU A 345 18.89 -20.40 7.72
N GLU A 346 19.38 -21.20 8.67
CA GLU A 346 20.69 -21.84 8.70
C GLU A 346 21.86 -20.83 8.69
N PRO A 347 23.07 -21.22 9.15
CA PRO A 347 24.24 -20.35 9.07
C PRO A 347 24.59 -19.92 7.64
N PRO A 348 25.40 -18.86 7.45
CA PRO A 348 25.97 -18.46 6.15
C PRO A 348 26.63 -19.60 5.37
N ALA A 349 26.69 -19.49 4.04
CA ALA A 349 27.12 -20.57 3.14
C ALA A 349 28.53 -21.09 3.44
N ILE A 350 29.45 -20.19 3.78
CA ILE A 350 30.82 -20.53 4.16
C ILE A 350 30.85 -21.39 5.45
N ILE A 351 29.99 -21.10 6.42
CA ILE A 351 29.88 -21.86 7.66
C ILE A 351 29.24 -23.22 7.39
N ARG A 352 28.15 -23.29 6.59
CA ARG A 352 27.52 -24.57 6.22
C ARG A 352 28.46 -25.51 5.49
N LYS A 353 29.22 -25.00 4.52
CA LYS A 353 30.24 -25.79 3.79
C LYS A 353 31.26 -26.38 4.77
N THR A 354 31.70 -25.57 5.73
CA THR A 354 32.67 -25.97 6.76
C THR A 354 32.10 -27.06 7.67
N LEU A 355 30.86 -26.89 8.15
CA LEU A 355 30.15 -27.88 8.98
C LEU A 355 29.98 -29.23 8.28
N LYS A 356 29.52 -29.23 7.02
CA LYS A 356 29.37 -30.47 6.23
C LYS A 356 30.68 -31.23 6.05
N ASN A 357 31.81 -30.53 6.01
CA ASN A 357 33.12 -31.18 5.91
C ASN A 357 33.57 -31.79 7.25
N ALA A 358 33.23 -31.15 8.37
CA ALA A 358 33.54 -31.64 9.71
C ALA A 358 32.72 -32.89 10.10
N GLU A 359 31.45 -32.95 9.69
CA GLU A 359 30.58 -34.13 9.85
C GLU A 359 31.12 -35.37 9.10
N ASN A 360 31.72 -35.17 7.92
CA ASN A 360 32.37 -36.24 7.16
C ASN A 360 33.70 -36.73 7.79
N GLN A 361 34.20 -36.06 8.84
CA GLN A 361 35.48 -36.36 9.51
C GLN A 361 35.33 -36.83 10.97
N ASP A 362 34.15 -37.33 11.38
CA ASP A 362 33.89 -37.88 12.73
C ASP A 362 34.20 -36.91 13.90
N SER A 363 34.06 -35.60 13.67
CA SER A 363 34.37 -34.53 14.64
C SER A 363 33.13 -33.83 15.21
N ALA A 364 32.07 -34.59 15.46
CA ALA A 364 30.73 -34.11 15.83
C ALA A 364 30.57 -33.51 17.25
N THR A 365 31.65 -33.01 17.88
CA THR A 365 31.61 -32.45 19.25
C THR A 365 31.82 -30.94 19.30
N TYR A 366 32.14 -30.30 18.17
CA TYR A 366 32.37 -28.87 18.11
C TYR A 366 31.13 -28.20 17.56
N LEU A 367 30.58 -27.24 18.31
CA LEU A 367 29.40 -26.42 18.01
C LEU A 367 28.12 -26.92 18.68
N ASP A 368 28.08 -26.80 20.01
CA ASP A 368 26.85 -26.45 20.72
C ASP A 368 26.43 -25.04 20.25
N THR A 369 25.85 -24.95 19.06
CA THR A 369 25.35 -23.71 18.44
C THR A 369 23.95 -23.35 18.92
N GLY A 370 23.46 -24.01 19.97
CA GLY A 370 22.10 -23.84 20.47
C GLY A 370 21.87 -22.52 21.19
N GLN A 371 21.01 -21.68 20.59
CA GLN A 371 20.16 -20.68 21.26
C GLN A 371 20.77 -19.41 21.85
N LYS A 372 22.10 -19.21 21.88
CA LYS A 372 22.65 -17.93 22.35
C LYS A 372 22.87 -16.93 21.22
N TRP A 373 22.43 -15.69 21.45
CA TRP A 373 22.47 -14.59 20.48
C TRP A 373 23.89 -14.27 19.99
N ASP A 374 24.90 -14.45 20.84
CA ASP A 374 26.31 -14.17 20.56
C ASP A 374 26.83 -15.03 19.41
N SER A 375 26.60 -16.34 19.47
CA SER A 375 26.99 -17.28 18.39
C SER A 375 26.23 -16.98 17.09
N LEU A 376 24.91 -16.82 17.16
CA LEU A 376 24.07 -16.58 15.99
C LEU A 376 24.45 -15.30 15.25
N MET A 377 24.69 -14.21 15.98
CA MET A 377 25.05 -12.92 15.40
C MET A 377 26.49 -12.89 14.88
N LEU A 378 27.44 -13.48 15.61
CA LEU A 378 28.84 -13.53 15.17
C LEU A 378 29.02 -14.37 13.92
N GLN A 379 28.22 -15.43 13.73
CA GLN A 379 28.21 -16.22 12.50
C GLN A 379 27.87 -15.37 11.27
N GLN A 380 27.07 -14.31 11.39
CA GLN A 380 26.72 -13.43 10.27
C GLN A 380 27.85 -12.46 9.88
N CYS A 381 28.95 -12.39 10.64
CA CYS A 381 30.07 -11.48 10.40
C CYS A 381 31.12 -12.03 9.41
N VAL A 382 30.80 -13.14 8.74
CA VAL A 382 31.68 -13.78 7.75
C VAL A 382 31.34 -13.31 6.34
N THR A 383 32.31 -13.35 5.43
CA THR A 383 32.06 -13.11 4.01
C THR A 383 31.22 -14.23 3.43
N ASP A 384 30.20 -13.87 2.65
CA ASP A 384 29.31 -14.81 1.99
C ASP A 384 29.12 -14.40 0.53
N ASP A 385 29.53 -15.26 -0.41
CA ASP A 385 29.43 -14.98 -1.85
C ASP A 385 27.98 -14.94 -2.35
N GLU A 386 27.05 -15.62 -1.66
CA GLU A 386 25.62 -15.60 -1.99
C GLU A 386 24.96 -14.31 -1.47
N ASN A 387 25.49 -13.70 -0.40
CA ASN A 387 24.97 -12.50 0.24
C ASN A 387 26.09 -11.47 0.53
N PRO A 388 26.49 -10.66 -0.46
CA PRO A 388 27.66 -9.78 -0.35
C PRO A 388 27.61 -8.74 0.78
N PHE A 389 26.40 -8.37 1.25
CA PHE A 389 26.21 -7.39 2.31
C PHE A 389 25.97 -8.02 3.70
N LEU A 390 25.88 -9.35 3.80
CA LEU A 390 25.52 -10.03 5.05
C LEU A 390 26.53 -9.71 6.16
N ARG A 391 27.82 -9.69 5.80
CA ARG A 391 28.90 -9.35 6.72
C ARG A 391 28.74 -7.96 7.32
N GLU A 392 28.43 -6.97 6.49
CA GLU A 392 28.26 -5.57 6.90
C GLU A 392 27.08 -5.44 7.86
N TRP A 393 25.95 -6.09 7.56
CA TRP A 393 24.79 -6.14 8.45
C TRP A 393 25.07 -6.87 9.76
N GLY A 394 25.78 -8.00 9.71
CA GLY A 394 26.21 -8.75 10.90
C GLY A 394 27.10 -7.92 11.81
N ILE A 395 28.12 -7.25 11.24
CA ILE A 395 29.02 -6.37 11.99
C ILE A 395 28.24 -5.20 12.61
N TRP A 396 27.31 -4.60 11.88
CA TRP A 396 26.50 -3.50 12.39
C TRP A 396 25.58 -3.96 13.54
N GLY A 397 24.94 -5.12 13.40
CA GLY A 397 24.13 -5.74 14.46
C GLY A 397 24.96 -6.00 15.72
N VAL A 398 26.13 -6.62 15.60
CA VAL A 398 27.04 -6.86 16.73
C VAL A 398 27.50 -5.56 17.37
N ARG A 399 27.85 -4.53 16.57
CA ARG A 399 28.18 -3.21 17.12
C ARG A 399 27.06 -2.66 17.98
N ASN A 400 25.82 -2.64 17.47
CA ASN A 400 24.67 -2.09 18.20
C ASN A 400 24.36 -2.88 19.48
N LEU A 401 24.59 -4.20 19.48
CA LEU A 401 24.44 -5.03 20.67
C LEU A 401 25.52 -4.78 21.74
N LEU A 402 26.70 -4.31 21.34
CA LEU A 402 27.83 -4.07 22.24
C LEU A 402 27.93 -2.61 22.70
N GLU A 403 27.45 -1.66 21.91
CA GLU A 403 27.56 -0.24 22.19
C GLU A 403 26.81 0.12 23.49
N GLY A 404 27.53 0.60 24.50
CA GLY A 404 26.97 0.91 25.82
C GLY A 404 26.54 -0.28 26.69
N ASN A 405 26.65 -1.52 26.19
CA ASN A 405 26.21 -2.72 26.91
C ASN A 405 27.39 -3.54 27.47
N LEU A 406 27.72 -3.33 28.75
CA LEU A 406 28.82 -4.02 29.43
C LEU A 406 28.61 -5.53 29.58
N GLU A 407 27.36 -5.99 29.69
CA GLU A 407 27.03 -7.41 29.81
C GLU A 407 27.36 -8.14 28.52
N ASN A 408 26.90 -7.60 27.39
CA ASN A 408 27.19 -8.16 26.07
C ASN A 408 28.69 -8.08 25.74
N GLN A 409 29.36 -6.98 26.12
CA GLN A 409 30.82 -6.86 25.97
C GLN A 409 31.57 -7.94 26.76
N LYS A 410 31.12 -8.26 27.97
CA LYS A 410 31.72 -9.32 28.78
C LYS A 410 31.57 -10.68 28.10
N VAL A 411 30.36 -11.02 27.62
CA VAL A 411 30.11 -12.28 26.90
C VAL A 411 31.08 -12.45 25.73
N VAL A 412 31.24 -11.42 24.88
CA VAL A 412 32.15 -11.48 23.73
C VAL A 412 33.62 -11.50 24.17
N SER A 413 34.00 -10.83 25.26
CA SER A 413 35.39 -10.82 25.77
C SER A 413 35.85 -12.15 26.34
N GLU A 414 34.91 -13.00 26.75
CA GLU A 414 35.16 -14.33 27.30
C GLU A 414 35.29 -15.40 26.21
N LEU A 415 35.07 -15.05 24.93
CA LEU A 415 35.25 -15.98 23.82
C LEU A 415 36.72 -16.34 23.62
N GLU A 416 37.02 -17.63 23.61
CA GLU A 416 38.36 -18.17 23.42
C GLU A 416 38.54 -18.78 22.03
N VAL A 417 39.66 -18.46 21.38
CA VAL A 417 40.01 -19.05 20.09
C VAL A 417 40.37 -20.52 20.27
N GLN A 418 39.54 -21.41 19.74
CA GLN A 418 39.75 -22.87 19.85
C GLN A 418 40.62 -23.46 18.72
N GLY A 419 40.82 -22.70 17.63
CA GLY A 419 41.64 -23.13 16.49
C GLY A 419 41.13 -22.55 15.17
N SER A 420 41.76 -22.97 14.08
CA SER A 420 41.31 -22.76 12.70
C SER A 420 40.58 -24.00 12.19
N VAL A 421 39.64 -23.81 11.27
CA VAL A 421 39.04 -24.94 10.55
C VAL A 421 39.71 -25.08 9.19
N ASP A 422 40.02 -26.31 8.79
CA ASP A 422 40.61 -26.59 7.49
C ASP A 422 39.60 -26.30 6.37
N LEU A 423 39.92 -25.31 5.53
CA LEU A 423 39.14 -24.97 4.35
C LEU A 423 39.65 -25.80 3.16
N PRO A 424 38.82 -26.65 2.53
CA PRO A 424 39.25 -27.52 1.43
C PRO A 424 39.91 -26.77 0.28
N GLU A 425 39.45 -25.54 0.01
CA GLU A 425 40.00 -24.65 -1.02
C GLU A 425 41.47 -24.32 -0.72
N LEU A 426 41.82 -24.07 0.54
CA LEU A 426 43.20 -23.85 0.98
C LEU A 426 44.00 -25.14 0.97
N THR A 427 43.41 -26.26 1.42
CA THR A 427 44.06 -27.58 1.40
C THR A 427 44.44 -28.00 -0.02
N THR A 428 43.59 -27.70 -1.02
CA THR A 428 43.85 -27.97 -2.44
C THR A 428 45.01 -27.13 -2.98
N LEU A 429 45.23 -25.95 -2.39
CA LEU A 429 46.37 -25.07 -2.68
C LEU A 429 47.62 -25.41 -1.84
N GLY A 430 47.58 -26.46 -1.01
CA GLY A 430 48.69 -26.83 -0.13
C GLY A 430 48.87 -25.87 1.05
N LEU A 431 47.80 -25.18 1.47
CA LEU A 431 47.81 -24.16 2.51
C LEU A 431 46.85 -24.53 3.65
N ARG A 432 47.19 -24.15 4.88
CA ARG A 432 46.30 -24.18 6.05
C ARG A 432 46.36 -22.85 6.78
N VAL A 433 45.29 -22.52 7.50
CA VAL A 433 45.31 -21.40 8.45
C VAL A 433 45.84 -21.94 9.77
N ASP A 434 46.85 -21.29 10.34
CA ASP A 434 47.38 -21.57 11.67
C ASP A 434 47.16 -20.34 12.57
N VAL A 435 46.83 -20.56 13.84
CA VAL A 435 46.60 -19.49 14.80
C VAL A 435 47.84 -19.36 15.67
N ASP A 436 48.54 -18.23 15.54
CA ASP A 436 49.72 -17.95 16.33
C ASP A 436 49.34 -17.83 17.81
N GLN A 437 49.84 -18.74 18.65
CA GLN A 437 49.46 -18.83 20.07
C GLN A 437 49.85 -17.60 20.90
N GLN A 438 50.84 -16.81 20.46
CA GLN A 438 51.29 -15.61 21.17
C GLN A 438 50.51 -14.36 20.73
N THR A 439 50.25 -14.22 19.43
CA THR A 439 49.59 -13.03 18.88
C THR A 439 48.09 -13.20 18.68
N ARG A 440 47.58 -14.44 18.81
CA ARG A 440 46.20 -14.87 18.48
C ARG A 440 45.77 -14.47 17.06
N ARG A 441 46.72 -14.18 16.16
CA ARG A 441 46.46 -13.83 14.76
C ARG A 441 46.51 -15.07 13.88
N ALA A 442 45.55 -15.18 12.97
CA ALA A 442 45.56 -16.18 11.92
C ALA A 442 46.67 -15.90 10.89
N LYS A 443 47.39 -16.93 10.46
CA LYS A 443 48.42 -16.91 9.42
C LYS A 443 48.18 -18.05 8.44
N LEU A 444 48.42 -17.82 7.16
CA LEU A 444 48.46 -18.88 6.15
C LEU A 444 49.83 -19.55 6.15
N VAL A 445 49.87 -20.87 6.30
CA VAL A 445 51.10 -21.68 6.27
C VAL A 445 50.97 -22.81 5.25
N ASN A 446 52.08 -23.21 4.63
CA ASN A 446 52.09 -24.36 3.72
C ASN A 446 51.89 -25.66 4.51
N THR A 447 51.08 -26.57 3.98
CA THR A 447 50.90 -27.94 4.51
C THR A 447 52.05 -28.87 4.13
N THR A 448 52.90 -28.45 3.18
CA THR A 448 54.16 -29.10 2.82
C THR A 448 55.34 -28.42 3.51
N SER A 449 55.61 -28.86 4.75
CA SER A 449 56.90 -28.67 5.42
C SER A 449 57.22 -29.89 6.24
#